data_AF-A0A1H0PXC7-F1
#
_entry.id   AF-A0A1H0PXC7-F1
#
_cell.length_a   1.000
_cell.length_b   1.000
_cell.length_c   1.000
_cell.angle_alpha   90.00
_cell.angle_beta   90.00
_cell.angle_gamma   90.00
#
_symmetry.space_group_name_H-M   'P 1'
#
loop_
_entity.id
_entity.type
_entity.pdbx_description
1 polymer ?
#
loop_
_entity_poly.entity_id
_entity_poly.type
_entity_poly.pdbx_seq_one_letter_code
_entity_poly.pdbx_strand_id
1 'polypeptide(L)'
;MSKLFNLNDIKLTKYLFFTGKGGVGKTSTACATAITLADLGKRIMLVSTDPASNLQDVFNRKLNNKGVEIKEVPNLVVANFNPEEAASEYKESVVGPYRGKLPEVVIKNMEEQLSGSCTVEIAAFNEFSNFITDEKVEAEFDHIIFDTAPTGHTLRMLQLPSAWSNFISDSTHGASCLGQLAGLEDKKEIYKNAVNTLASKDLTTLILVTRPEESPLKETKRASAELKNIGVNNQILVINGVMQSHDDNLSTALYEKQQKALENIPEDLKTLTTFEIPLRPYNITGLENIRAFLKEDNIKYNENKLEVTEIPKLKNVIDDLYNSNKKVIFTMGKGGVGKTTIAAAIALGLAGRGKKVHLTTTDPAAHLKFVLDEGLGIRISNIDEKEELEKYKEEVLGKARETMSEEDLEYVEEDLRSPCTQEIAVFRAFAEIVEGSGDEVVVIDTAPTGHTLLLLDSTQSYHKEIQRSQGDIPESVKKLLPTLRSEKDTAVIIVTLAETTPVYEALRLQEDLKRAGLHSKWWIINSSMYATNTTNKVLKAKASNEIQWINKVNEISNGNFAIIDWKPKDVKGNELKDLLK
;
A
#
# COMPACT_ATOMS: atom_id res chain seq x y z
N MET A 1 26.46 -13.53 9.88
CA MET A 1 25.63 -14.63 9.35
C MET A 1 24.25 -14.51 9.95
N SER A 2 23.27 -14.27 9.10
CA SER A 2 21.84 -14.36 9.40
C SER A 2 21.48 -15.79 9.81
N LYS A 3 20.52 -15.94 10.72
CA LYS A 3 19.97 -17.24 11.14
C LYS A 3 18.66 -17.49 10.41
N LEU A 4 18.27 -18.75 10.22
CA LEU A 4 16.90 -19.05 9.78
C LEU A 4 15.91 -18.55 10.84
N PHE A 5 14.79 -17.98 10.40
CA PHE A 5 13.75 -17.48 11.29
C PHE A 5 13.07 -18.65 12.03
N ASN A 6 13.55 -18.90 13.25
CA ASN A 6 13.05 -19.93 14.14
C ASN A 6 12.58 -19.30 15.44
N LEU A 7 11.31 -19.52 15.78
CA LEU A 7 10.68 -18.90 16.95
C LEU A 7 11.32 -19.32 18.28
N ASN A 8 11.97 -20.48 18.33
CA ASN A 8 12.68 -20.93 19.54
C ASN A 8 13.94 -20.10 19.84
N ASP A 9 14.48 -19.41 18.84
CA ASP A 9 15.68 -18.57 18.97
C ASP A 9 15.34 -17.12 19.36
N ILE A 10 14.04 -16.81 19.51
CA ILE A 10 13.54 -15.45 19.72
C ILE A 10 12.82 -15.39 21.05
N LYS A 11 13.23 -14.44 21.91
CA LYS A 11 12.48 -14.13 23.14
C LYS A 11 11.27 -13.26 22.78
N LEU A 12 10.18 -13.90 22.39
CA LEU A 12 8.92 -13.24 22.06
C LEU A 12 8.28 -12.63 23.31
N THR A 13 7.72 -11.44 23.15
CA THR A 13 6.95 -10.72 24.18
C THR A 13 5.45 -10.92 23.97
N LYS A 14 4.63 -10.25 24.78
CA LYS A 14 3.17 -10.37 24.76
C LYS A 14 2.57 -9.93 23.41
N TYR A 15 3.02 -8.79 22.90
CA TYR A 15 2.52 -8.15 21.70
C TYR A 15 3.56 -8.22 20.59
N LEU A 16 3.20 -8.85 19.46
CA LEU A 16 4.09 -9.01 18.31
C LEU A 16 3.55 -8.19 17.14
N PHE A 17 4.36 -7.29 16.61
CA PHE A 17 3.98 -6.43 15.48
C PHE A 17 4.80 -6.74 14.25
N PHE A 18 4.15 -7.00 13.13
CA PHE A 18 4.81 -7.15 11.85
C PHE A 18 4.69 -5.84 11.06
N THR A 19 5.82 -5.28 10.60
CA THR A 19 5.84 -4.04 9.81
C THR A 19 6.83 -4.12 8.66
N GLY A 20 6.66 -3.25 7.66
CA GLY A 20 7.42 -3.30 6.41
C GLY A 20 6.58 -2.93 5.18
N LYS A 21 7.25 -2.73 4.05
CA LYS A 21 6.64 -2.34 2.77
C LYS A 21 5.56 -3.33 2.31
N GLY A 22 4.59 -2.89 1.50
CA GLY A 22 3.63 -3.79 0.87
C GLY A 22 4.31 -4.90 0.07
N GLY A 23 3.82 -6.14 0.15
CA GLY A 23 4.34 -7.29 -0.62
C GLY A 23 5.57 -8.00 -0.05
N VAL A 24 6.20 -7.48 1.00
CA VAL A 24 7.40 -8.11 1.59
C VAL A 24 7.10 -9.42 2.34
N GLY A 25 5.84 -9.68 2.67
CA GLY A 25 5.38 -10.92 3.34
C GLY A 25 5.03 -10.76 4.83
N LYS A 26 4.66 -9.56 5.29
CA LYS A 26 4.24 -9.31 6.69
C LYS A 26 3.18 -10.28 7.18
N THR A 27 2.02 -10.28 6.52
CA THR A 27 0.88 -11.14 6.87
C THR A 27 1.22 -12.62 6.77
N SER A 28 2.05 -12.98 5.80
CA SER A 28 2.53 -14.36 5.64
C SER A 28 3.35 -14.82 6.85
N THR A 29 4.33 -14.00 7.26
CA THR A 29 5.18 -14.28 8.42
C THR A 29 4.36 -14.24 9.71
N ALA A 30 3.41 -13.31 9.84
CA ALA A 30 2.50 -13.20 10.99
C ALA A 30 1.63 -14.45 11.14
N CYS A 31 0.96 -14.88 10.06
CA CYS A 31 0.14 -16.09 10.04
C CYS A 31 0.96 -17.34 10.38
N ALA A 32 2.13 -17.50 9.77
CA ALA A 32 2.98 -18.65 10.03
C ALA A 32 3.52 -18.67 11.47
N THR A 33 3.82 -17.50 12.03
CA THR A 33 4.18 -17.34 13.45
C THR A 33 3.01 -17.73 14.34
N ALA A 34 1.81 -17.22 14.05
CA ALA A 34 0.61 -17.49 14.83
C ALA A 34 0.27 -18.99 14.86
N ILE A 35 0.25 -19.65 13.70
CA ILE A 35 -0.03 -21.08 13.61
C ILE A 35 1.07 -21.89 14.29
N THR A 36 2.35 -21.53 14.11
CA THR A 36 3.45 -22.27 14.73
C THR A 36 3.37 -22.20 16.25
N LEU A 37 3.05 -21.03 16.83
CA LEU A 37 2.88 -20.89 18.28
C LEU A 37 1.63 -21.63 18.79
N ALA A 38 0.52 -21.57 18.03
CA ALA A 38 -0.70 -22.29 18.36
C ALA A 38 -0.51 -23.81 18.34
N ASP A 39 0.21 -24.32 17.32
CA ASP A 39 0.60 -25.73 17.21
C ASP A 39 1.58 -26.15 18.35
N LEU A 40 2.30 -25.20 18.95
CA LEU A 40 3.11 -25.41 20.17
C LEU A 40 2.29 -25.31 21.48
N GLY A 41 0.97 -25.19 21.38
CA GLY A 41 0.04 -25.15 22.51
C GLY A 41 -0.15 -23.77 23.14
N LYS A 42 0.33 -22.69 22.49
CA LYS A 42 0.08 -21.32 22.95
C LYS A 42 -1.31 -20.84 22.52
N ARG A 43 -1.95 -20.04 23.35
CA ARG A 43 -3.19 -19.32 22.99
C ARG A 43 -2.82 -18.06 22.22
N ILE A 44 -3.27 -17.95 20.98
CA ILE A 44 -2.86 -16.89 20.06
C ILE A 44 -4.07 -16.14 19.55
N MET A 45 -4.00 -14.82 19.63
CA MET A 45 -4.88 -13.89 18.93
C MET A 45 -4.11 -13.25 17.79
N LEU A 46 -4.55 -13.47 16.55
CA LEU A 46 -4.01 -12.82 15.35
C LEU A 46 -4.98 -11.74 14.91
N VAL A 47 -4.53 -10.50 14.86
CA VAL A 47 -5.31 -9.32 14.51
C VAL A 47 -4.72 -8.71 13.25
N SER A 48 -5.58 -8.37 12.29
CA SER A 48 -5.21 -7.43 11.23
C SER A 48 -6.04 -6.18 11.35
N THR A 49 -5.35 -5.04 11.41
CA THR A 49 -5.91 -3.70 11.37
C THR A 49 -5.61 -2.99 10.04
N ASP A 50 -5.04 -3.71 9.07
CA ASP A 50 -4.75 -3.18 7.74
C ASP A 50 -6.06 -3.08 6.94
N PRO A 51 -6.47 -1.88 6.47
CA PRO A 51 -7.65 -1.72 5.61
C PRO A 51 -7.59 -2.59 4.34
N ALA A 52 -6.37 -2.87 3.85
CA ALA A 52 -6.12 -3.71 2.70
C ALA A 52 -5.85 -5.18 3.09
N SER A 53 -6.19 -5.61 4.31
CA SER A 53 -5.90 -6.96 4.79
C SER A 53 -6.40 -8.06 3.86
N ASN A 54 -5.63 -9.13 3.83
CA ASN A 54 -5.88 -10.35 3.09
C ASN A 54 -5.93 -11.59 4.00
N LEU A 55 -6.06 -11.42 5.34
CA LEU A 55 -6.14 -12.56 6.27
C LEU A 55 -7.27 -13.52 5.90
N GLN A 56 -8.42 -12.98 5.49
CA GLN A 56 -9.56 -13.78 5.03
C GLN A 56 -9.20 -14.70 3.85
N ASP A 57 -8.36 -14.22 2.93
CA ASP A 57 -7.93 -14.95 1.75
C ASP A 57 -6.87 -16.01 2.12
N VAL A 58 -5.99 -15.67 3.07
CA VAL A 58 -4.96 -16.58 3.60
C VAL A 58 -5.60 -17.78 4.33
N PHE A 59 -6.60 -17.53 5.18
CA PHE A 59 -7.35 -18.57 5.90
C PHE A 59 -8.50 -19.19 5.08
N ASN A 60 -8.79 -18.65 3.90
CA ASN A 60 -9.91 -19.03 3.03
C ASN A 60 -11.26 -19.07 3.79
N ARG A 61 -11.50 -18.04 4.61
CA ARG A 61 -12.66 -17.95 5.50
C ARG A 61 -13.10 -16.51 5.69
N LYS A 62 -14.40 -16.32 5.91
CA LYS A 62 -14.93 -15.03 6.36
C LYS A 62 -14.48 -14.80 7.80
N LEU A 63 -13.80 -13.68 8.02
CA LEU A 63 -13.36 -13.21 9.32
C LEU A 63 -14.19 -11.99 9.73
N ASN A 64 -14.12 -11.61 11.00
CA ASN A 64 -14.79 -10.42 11.53
C ASN A 64 -13.91 -9.73 12.58
N ASN A 65 -14.40 -8.60 13.07
CA ASN A 65 -13.73 -7.67 13.97
C ASN A 65 -13.69 -8.21 15.41
N LYS A 66 -14.45 -9.28 15.72
CA LYS A 66 -14.66 -9.81 17.08
C LYS A 66 -13.81 -11.04 17.39
N GLY A 67 -13.07 -11.55 16.41
CA GLY A 67 -12.31 -12.78 16.53
C GLY A 67 -13.11 -14.02 16.11
N VAL A 68 -12.51 -14.83 15.25
CA VAL A 68 -13.06 -16.09 14.76
C VAL A 68 -12.08 -17.21 15.10
N GLU A 69 -12.57 -18.24 15.79
CA GLU A 69 -11.78 -19.45 16.05
C GLU A 69 -11.48 -20.22 14.77
N ILE A 70 -10.21 -20.57 14.56
CA ILE A 70 -9.78 -21.40 13.44
C ILE A 70 -9.82 -22.85 13.87
N LYS A 71 -10.92 -23.55 13.58
CA LYS A 71 -11.18 -24.93 14.03
C LYS A 71 -10.04 -25.92 13.74
N GLU A 72 -9.34 -25.75 12.62
CA GLU A 72 -8.23 -26.59 12.18
C GLU A 72 -6.88 -26.27 12.85
N VAL A 73 -6.82 -25.17 13.60
CA VAL A 73 -5.68 -24.73 14.39
C VAL A 73 -6.18 -24.41 15.80
N PRO A 74 -6.26 -25.41 16.70
CA PRO A 74 -6.65 -25.18 18.09
C PRO A 74 -5.82 -24.06 18.72
N ASN A 75 -6.44 -23.29 19.60
CA ASN A 75 -5.83 -22.15 20.30
C ASN A 75 -5.53 -20.91 19.42
N LEU A 76 -5.99 -20.87 18.16
CA LEU A 76 -5.88 -19.69 17.30
C LEU A 76 -7.24 -19.01 17.10
N VAL A 77 -7.30 -17.74 17.48
CA VAL A 77 -8.39 -16.82 17.16
C VAL A 77 -7.86 -15.76 16.20
N VAL A 78 -8.63 -15.46 15.15
CA VAL A 78 -8.25 -14.47 14.13
C VAL A 78 -9.32 -13.39 14.04
N ALA A 79 -8.92 -12.15 14.30
CA ALA A 79 -9.74 -10.96 14.05
C ALA A 79 -9.22 -10.24 12.79
N ASN A 80 -10.16 -9.84 11.94
CA ASN A 80 -9.86 -9.04 10.77
C ASN A 80 -10.70 -7.78 10.79
N PHE A 81 -10.04 -6.64 10.84
CA PHE A 81 -10.67 -5.33 10.78
C PHE A 81 -11.32 -5.12 9.42
N ASN A 82 -12.59 -4.74 9.43
CA ASN A 82 -13.26 -4.23 8.24
C ASN A 82 -13.27 -2.69 8.31
N PRO A 83 -12.50 -2.00 7.44
CA PRO A 83 -12.38 -0.55 7.48
C PRO A 83 -13.71 0.18 7.23
N GLU A 84 -14.55 -0.35 6.34
CA GLU A 84 -15.83 0.29 6.00
C GLU A 84 -16.84 0.17 7.15
N GLU A 85 -16.91 -1.02 7.77
CA GLU A 85 -17.78 -1.27 8.91
C GLU A 85 -17.35 -0.44 10.11
N ALA A 86 -16.07 -0.41 10.45
CA ALA A 86 -15.57 0.34 11.58
C ALA A 86 -15.65 1.87 11.37
N ALA A 87 -15.40 2.36 10.16
CA ALA A 87 -15.63 3.78 9.84
C ALA A 87 -17.12 4.13 9.93
N SER A 88 -18.01 3.21 9.52
CA SER A 88 -19.45 3.38 9.66
C SER A 88 -19.89 3.36 11.13
N GLU A 89 -19.39 2.44 11.94
CA GLU A 89 -19.65 2.37 13.39
C GLU A 89 -19.12 3.60 14.11
N TYR A 90 -17.91 4.05 13.77
CA TYR A 90 -17.33 5.27 14.31
C TYR A 90 -18.18 6.50 13.97
N LYS A 91 -18.56 6.63 12.70
CA LYS A 91 -19.45 7.70 12.23
C LYS A 91 -20.79 7.67 12.97
N GLU A 92 -21.38 6.51 13.15
CA GLU A 92 -22.62 6.35 13.89
C GLU A 92 -22.46 6.73 15.36
N SER A 93 -21.34 6.37 16.00
CA SER A 93 -21.06 6.72 17.39
C SER A 93 -20.95 8.23 17.62
N VAL A 94 -20.46 8.97 16.62
CA VAL A 94 -20.29 10.43 16.68
C VAL A 94 -21.57 11.15 16.26
N VAL A 95 -22.25 10.71 15.18
CA VAL A 95 -23.42 11.40 14.59
C VAL A 95 -24.74 11.00 15.26
N GLY A 96 -24.88 9.73 15.62
CA GLY A 96 -26.10 9.14 16.18
C GLY A 96 -26.72 9.95 17.33
N PRO A 97 -25.94 10.42 18.32
CA PRO A 97 -26.45 11.24 19.44
C PRO A 97 -27.13 12.56 19.04
N TYR A 98 -26.84 13.07 17.84
CA TYR A 98 -27.34 14.33 17.31
C TYR A 98 -28.52 14.17 16.34
N ARG A 99 -28.76 12.97 15.79
CA ARG A 99 -29.91 12.73 14.90
C ARG A 99 -31.23 13.05 15.62
N GLY A 100 -32.07 13.85 14.98
CA GLY A 100 -33.32 14.35 15.55
C GLY A 100 -33.18 15.51 16.55
N LYS A 101 -31.95 15.95 16.86
CA LYS A 101 -31.67 17.14 17.70
C LYS A 101 -31.11 18.32 16.90
N LEU A 102 -30.38 18.04 15.83
CA LEU A 102 -29.84 19.04 14.90
C LEU A 102 -30.57 19.01 13.54
N PRO A 103 -30.56 20.11 12.76
CA PRO A 103 -31.10 20.12 11.41
C PRO A 103 -30.46 19.04 10.52
N GLU A 104 -31.24 18.42 9.63
CA GLU A 104 -30.75 17.34 8.75
C GLU A 104 -29.54 17.75 7.90
N VAL A 105 -29.48 19.02 7.48
CA VAL A 105 -28.34 19.57 6.71
C VAL A 105 -27.05 19.52 7.53
N VAL A 106 -27.11 19.74 8.84
CA VAL A 106 -25.96 19.67 9.74
C VAL A 106 -25.53 18.22 9.95
N ILE A 107 -26.48 17.32 10.19
CA ILE A 107 -26.22 15.88 10.31
C ILE A 107 -25.54 15.33 9.06
N LYS A 108 -26.06 15.67 7.87
CA LYS A 108 -25.48 15.25 6.60
C LYS A 108 -24.04 15.77 6.43
N ASN A 109 -23.78 17.02 6.80
CA ASN A 109 -22.42 17.56 6.77
C ASN A 109 -21.47 16.83 7.74
N MET A 110 -21.93 16.43 8.93
CA MET A 110 -21.13 15.66 9.89
C MET A 110 -20.83 14.25 9.37
N GLU A 111 -21.84 13.55 8.83
CA GLU A 111 -21.65 12.21 8.23
C GLU A 111 -20.63 12.26 7.09
N GLU A 112 -20.70 13.30 6.25
CA GLU A 112 -19.75 13.54 5.17
C GLU A 112 -18.34 13.84 5.70
N GLN A 113 -18.19 14.61 6.78
CA GLN A 113 -16.89 14.86 7.42
C GLN A 113 -16.20 13.60 7.95
N LEU A 114 -16.97 12.57 8.30
CA LEU A 114 -16.51 11.30 8.86
C LEU A 114 -16.45 10.17 7.81
N SER A 115 -16.41 10.52 6.51
CA SER A 115 -16.40 9.53 5.41
C SER A 115 -15.07 9.47 4.64
N GLY A 116 -14.03 10.15 5.13
CA GLY A 116 -12.71 10.22 4.47
C GLY A 116 -11.73 9.11 4.88
N SER A 117 -10.59 9.02 4.18
CA SER A 117 -9.47 8.12 4.51
C SER A 117 -8.96 8.30 5.93
N CYS A 118 -8.85 9.55 6.40
CA CYS A 118 -8.42 9.85 7.76
C CYS A 118 -9.34 9.19 8.80
N THR A 119 -10.64 9.08 8.51
CA THR A 119 -11.58 8.39 9.41
C THR A 119 -11.33 6.89 9.45
N VAL A 120 -10.97 6.28 8.31
CA VAL A 120 -10.59 4.86 8.25
C VAL A 120 -9.31 4.61 9.04
N GLU A 121 -8.32 5.50 8.96
CA GLU A 121 -7.08 5.40 9.75
C GLU A 121 -7.34 5.54 11.25
N ILE A 122 -8.17 6.51 11.66
CA ILE A 122 -8.58 6.69 13.06
C ILE A 122 -9.38 5.48 13.55
N ALA A 123 -10.26 4.90 12.73
CA ALA A 123 -11.01 3.71 13.06
C ALA A 123 -10.10 2.48 13.23
N ALA A 124 -9.11 2.32 12.33
CA ALA A 124 -8.10 1.26 12.44
C ALA A 124 -7.27 1.41 13.72
N PHE A 125 -6.90 2.64 14.07
CA PHE A 125 -6.15 2.92 15.29
C PHE A 125 -6.98 2.73 16.57
N ASN A 126 -8.28 3.05 16.52
CA ASN A 126 -9.24 2.74 17.58
C ASN A 126 -9.26 1.23 17.86
N GLU A 127 -9.45 0.42 16.83
CA GLU A 127 -9.49 -1.04 16.98
C GLU A 127 -8.15 -1.60 17.46
N PHE A 128 -7.05 -1.11 16.92
CA PHE A 128 -5.71 -1.40 17.43
C PHE A 128 -5.59 -1.12 18.94
N SER A 129 -6.05 0.05 19.37
CA SER A 129 -5.95 0.50 20.77
C SER A 129 -6.85 -0.31 21.69
N ASN A 130 -8.03 -0.72 21.22
CA ASN A 130 -8.91 -1.63 21.95
C ASN A 130 -8.21 -2.98 22.18
N PHE A 131 -7.65 -3.61 21.14
CA PHE A 131 -6.99 -4.92 21.29
C PHE A 131 -5.74 -4.91 22.16
N ILE A 132 -4.94 -3.83 22.12
CA ILE A 132 -3.69 -3.75 22.90
C ILE A 132 -3.92 -3.34 24.37
N THR A 133 -5.12 -2.82 24.71
CA THR A 133 -5.46 -2.38 26.07
C THR A 133 -6.55 -3.22 26.74
N ASP A 134 -7.14 -4.19 26.02
CA ASP A 134 -8.15 -5.08 26.58
C ASP A 134 -7.51 -6.11 27.53
N GLU A 135 -7.69 -5.88 28.84
CA GLU A 135 -7.19 -6.75 29.90
C GLU A 135 -7.69 -8.20 29.81
N LYS A 136 -8.89 -8.44 29.25
CA LYS A 136 -9.41 -9.80 29.08
C LYS A 136 -8.69 -10.52 27.97
N VAL A 137 -8.51 -9.85 26.82
CA VAL A 137 -7.72 -10.39 25.70
C VAL A 137 -6.28 -10.63 26.17
N GLU A 138 -5.71 -9.69 26.94
CA GLU A 138 -4.39 -9.88 27.52
C GLU A 138 -4.33 -11.10 28.45
N ALA A 139 -5.32 -11.34 29.31
CA ALA A 139 -5.32 -12.51 30.19
C ALA A 139 -5.57 -13.85 29.47
N GLU A 140 -6.35 -13.82 28.39
CA GLU A 140 -6.80 -15.02 27.67
C GLU A 140 -5.75 -15.57 26.70
N PHE A 141 -4.94 -14.72 26.06
CA PHE A 141 -3.98 -15.16 25.05
C PHE A 141 -2.56 -15.09 25.58
N ASP A 142 -1.69 -16.02 25.18
CA ASP A 142 -0.27 -15.96 25.54
C ASP A 142 0.46 -14.92 24.69
N HIS A 143 0.09 -14.80 23.41
CA HIS A 143 0.57 -13.76 22.49
C HIS A 143 -0.56 -13.16 21.65
N ILE A 144 -0.48 -11.86 21.42
CA ILE A 144 -1.36 -11.10 20.55
C ILE A 144 -0.50 -10.57 19.38
N ILE A 145 -0.85 -10.96 18.17
CA ILE A 145 -0.06 -10.73 16.96
C ILE A 145 -0.80 -9.78 16.04
N PHE A 146 -0.14 -8.69 15.65
CA PHE A 146 -0.64 -7.74 14.68
C PHE A 146 0.14 -7.87 13.37
N ASP A 147 -0.55 -8.08 12.25
CA ASP A 147 0.09 -8.28 10.95
C ASP A 147 0.58 -6.98 10.27
N THR A 148 0.16 -5.84 10.81
CA THR A 148 0.56 -4.48 10.46
C THR A 148 0.75 -3.68 11.75
N ALA A 149 1.78 -2.83 11.80
CA ALA A 149 1.95 -1.84 12.87
C ALA A 149 1.33 -0.50 12.44
N PRO A 150 0.80 0.31 13.40
CA PRO A 150 0.37 1.67 13.10
C PRO A 150 1.52 2.53 12.57
N THR A 151 1.21 3.50 11.70
CA THR A 151 2.23 4.38 11.11
C THR A 151 2.73 5.40 12.14
N GLY A 152 3.95 5.92 11.92
CA GLY A 152 4.51 6.97 12.77
C GLY A 152 3.69 8.27 12.78
N HIS A 153 2.94 8.56 11.70
CA HIS A 153 2.07 9.75 11.64
C HIS A 153 0.88 9.63 12.59
N THR A 154 0.11 8.54 12.53
CA THR A 154 -1.04 8.32 13.41
C THR A 154 -0.62 8.36 14.89
N LEU A 155 0.54 7.77 15.21
CA LEU A 155 1.08 7.77 16.57
C LEU A 155 1.51 9.17 17.05
N ARG A 156 2.07 10.01 16.18
CA ARG A 156 2.46 11.41 16.53
C ARG A 156 1.24 12.31 16.67
N MET A 157 0.27 12.21 15.76
CA MET A 157 -0.95 13.02 15.82
C MET A 157 -1.67 12.88 17.17
N LEU A 158 -1.72 11.65 17.71
CA LEU A 158 -2.38 11.36 18.99
C LEU A 158 -1.53 11.70 20.22
N GLN A 159 -0.25 12.01 20.05
CA GLN A 159 0.59 12.56 21.12
C GLN A 159 0.41 14.08 21.29
N LEU A 160 -0.17 14.78 20.31
CA LEU A 160 -0.34 16.23 20.37
C LEU A 160 -1.41 16.64 21.39
N PRO A 161 -1.15 17.62 22.28
CA PRO A 161 -2.13 18.11 23.24
C PRO A 161 -3.42 18.66 22.59
N SER A 162 -3.30 19.32 21.43
CA SER A 162 -4.39 19.90 20.64
C SER A 162 -5.32 18.86 20.01
N ALA A 163 -4.86 17.62 19.81
CA ALA A 163 -5.73 16.52 19.36
C ALA A 163 -6.78 16.11 20.41
N TRP A 164 -6.65 16.61 21.65
CA TRP A 164 -7.51 16.29 22.79
C TRP A 164 -8.18 17.51 23.41
N SER A 165 -8.02 18.71 22.84
CA SER A 165 -8.67 19.92 23.35
C SER A 165 -10.07 20.10 22.75
N ASN A 166 -10.97 20.74 23.52
CA ASN A 166 -12.37 20.99 23.15
C ASN A 166 -12.49 22.02 22.02
N PHE A 167 -12.08 21.64 20.81
CA PHE A 167 -12.18 22.50 19.61
C PHE A 167 -13.64 22.72 19.17
N ILE A 168 -14.57 21.85 19.61
CA ILE A 168 -15.98 21.88 19.19
C ILE A 168 -16.79 22.94 19.93
N SER A 169 -16.38 23.38 21.12
CA SER A 169 -17.12 24.42 21.84
C SER A 169 -16.86 25.83 21.31
N ASP A 170 -15.67 26.10 20.76
CA ASP A 170 -15.22 27.48 20.49
C ASP A 170 -14.97 27.82 19.01
N SER A 171 -14.99 26.84 18.09
CA SER A 171 -14.76 27.12 16.66
C SER A 171 -16.06 27.39 15.90
N THR A 172 -16.40 28.66 15.71
CA THR A 172 -17.40 29.10 14.71
C THR A 172 -16.88 29.05 13.27
N HIS A 173 -15.60 28.70 13.08
CA HIS A 173 -14.96 28.57 11.79
C HIS A 173 -14.76 27.08 11.47
N GLY A 174 -15.33 26.64 10.36
CA GLY A 174 -15.33 25.24 9.90
C GLY A 174 -13.96 24.72 9.51
N ALA A 175 -13.08 24.54 10.50
CA ALA A 175 -11.72 24.08 10.31
C ALA A 175 -11.65 22.56 10.08
N SER A 176 -10.82 22.23 9.09
CA SER A 176 -10.44 20.92 8.53
C SER A 176 -10.15 19.83 9.56
N CYS A 177 -10.50 18.57 9.24
CA CYS A 177 -10.21 17.30 9.95
C CYS A 177 -10.52 17.20 11.47
N LEU A 178 -10.72 18.31 12.17
CA LEU A 178 -10.87 18.44 13.63
C LEU A 178 -12.17 17.81 14.15
N GLY A 179 -13.24 17.86 13.35
CA GLY A 179 -14.50 17.17 13.68
C GLY A 179 -14.38 15.64 13.76
N GLN A 180 -13.31 15.04 13.22
CA GLN A 180 -13.11 13.59 13.27
C GLN A 180 -12.55 13.10 14.61
N LEU A 181 -11.98 13.99 15.44
CA LEU A 181 -11.47 13.64 16.78
C LEU A 181 -12.50 13.92 17.88
N ALA A 182 -13.65 14.50 17.50
CA ALA A 182 -14.79 14.85 18.34
C ALA A 182 -15.33 13.74 19.26
N GLY A 183 -15.00 12.48 18.99
CA GLY A 183 -15.39 11.32 19.78
C GLY A 183 -14.25 10.63 20.52
N LEU A 184 -13.04 11.21 20.53
CA LEU A 184 -11.85 10.55 21.06
C LEU A 184 -11.45 11.03 22.46
N GLU A 185 -11.94 12.16 22.95
CA GLU A 185 -11.54 12.71 24.27
C GLU A 185 -11.72 11.71 25.40
N ASP A 186 -12.86 11.00 25.43
CA ASP A 186 -13.16 9.93 26.39
C ASP A 186 -12.21 8.71 26.29
N LYS A 187 -11.48 8.57 25.17
CA LYS A 187 -10.55 7.47 24.89
C LYS A 187 -9.09 7.86 25.06
N LYS A 188 -8.78 9.09 25.48
CA LYS A 188 -7.40 9.59 25.63
C LYS A 188 -6.48 8.65 26.41
N GLU A 189 -6.95 8.13 27.54
CA GLU A 189 -6.15 7.21 28.37
C GLU A 189 -5.92 5.85 27.68
N ILE A 190 -6.89 5.33 26.91
CA ILE A 190 -6.73 4.11 26.12
C ILE A 190 -5.59 4.27 25.12
N TYR A 191 -5.56 5.40 24.40
CA TYR A 191 -4.52 5.67 23.42
C TYR A 191 -3.14 5.87 24.03
N LYS A 192 -3.07 6.61 25.13
CA LYS A 192 -1.82 6.77 25.88
C LYS A 192 -1.28 5.42 26.36
N ASN A 193 -2.16 4.55 26.85
CA ASN A 193 -1.79 3.18 27.25
C ASN A 193 -1.33 2.36 26.04
N ALA A 194 -2.00 2.45 24.90
CA ALA A 194 -1.59 1.78 23.67
C ALA A 194 -0.18 2.18 23.22
N VAL A 195 0.14 3.48 23.22
CA VAL A 195 1.48 4.00 22.89
C VAL A 195 2.52 3.51 23.91
N ASN A 196 2.20 3.54 25.20
CA ASN A 196 3.11 3.06 26.25
C ASN A 196 3.39 1.56 26.13
N THR A 197 2.37 0.75 25.85
CA THR A 197 2.52 -0.69 25.64
C THR A 197 3.37 -0.96 24.40
N LEU A 198 3.13 -0.24 23.30
CA LEU A 198 3.91 -0.34 22.07
C LEU A 198 5.40 0.01 22.28
N ALA A 199 5.69 1.05 23.08
CA ALA A 199 7.05 1.47 23.41
C ALA A 199 7.74 0.57 24.46
N SER A 200 6.99 -0.24 25.20
CA SER A 200 7.54 -1.13 26.23
C SER A 200 8.28 -2.31 25.62
N LYS A 201 9.61 -2.33 25.80
CA LYS A 201 10.48 -3.44 25.35
C LYS A 201 10.14 -4.80 25.97
N ASP A 202 9.50 -4.81 27.14
CA ASP A 202 9.18 -6.03 27.87
C ASP A 202 7.82 -6.61 27.44
N LEU A 203 6.92 -5.76 26.93
CA LEU A 203 5.60 -6.15 26.45
C LEU A 203 5.53 -6.33 24.94
N THR A 204 6.35 -5.60 24.18
CA THR A 204 6.24 -5.49 22.73
C THR A 204 7.53 -5.89 22.00
N THR A 205 7.38 -6.66 20.92
CA THR A 205 8.44 -6.99 19.96
C THR A 205 7.98 -6.59 18.58
N LEU A 206 8.78 -5.76 17.92
CA LEU A 206 8.55 -5.33 16.55
C LEU A 206 9.38 -6.17 15.58
N ILE A 207 8.72 -6.80 14.62
CA ILE A 207 9.30 -7.60 13.56
C ILE A 207 9.26 -6.80 12.25
N LEU A 208 10.42 -6.29 11.84
CA LEU A 208 10.63 -5.60 10.58
C LEU A 208 10.80 -6.64 9.46
N VAL A 209 9.81 -6.81 8.61
CA VAL A 209 9.85 -7.74 7.47
C VAL A 209 10.28 -7.00 6.21
N THR A 210 11.28 -7.53 5.53
CA THR A 210 11.82 -6.96 4.29
C THR A 210 12.12 -8.05 3.26
N ARG A 211 12.54 -7.64 2.05
CA ARG A 211 13.08 -8.52 1.01
C ARG A 211 14.55 -8.18 0.77
N PRO A 212 15.37 -9.11 0.24
CA PRO A 212 16.75 -8.85 -0.15
C PRO A 212 16.83 -7.99 -1.42
N GLU A 213 16.33 -6.76 -1.33
CA GLU A 213 16.24 -5.77 -2.40
C GLU A 213 16.49 -4.37 -1.84
N GLU A 214 17.12 -3.49 -2.62
CA GLU A 214 17.57 -2.18 -2.15
C GLU A 214 16.42 -1.28 -1.66
N SER A 215 15.30 -1.20 -2.39
CA SER A 215 14.16 -0.35 -2.02
C SER A 215 13.47 -0.82 -0.72
N PRO A 216 13.07 -2.09 -0.57
CA PRO A 216 12.57 -2.62 0.70
C PRO A 216 13.51 -2.42 1.89
N LEU A 217 14.83 -2.58 1.71
CA LEU A 217 15.81 -2.36 2.78
C LEU A 217 15.88 -0.88 3.22
N LYS A 218 15.86 0.07 2.26
CA LYS A 218 15.82 1.51 2.58
C LYS A 218 14.55 1.90 3.31
N GLU A 219 13.39 1.41 2.89
CA GLU A 219 12.12 1.69 3.57
C GLU A 219 12.10 1.10 4.98
N THR A 220 12.65 -0.10 5.16
CA THR A 220 12.77 -0.74 6.47
C THR A 220 13.66 0.07 7.41
N LYS A 221 14.77 0.65 6.91
CA LYS A 221 15.59 1.60 7.68
C LYS A 221 14.77 2.79 8.15
N ARG A 222 13.99 3.41 7.26
CA ARG A 222 13.15 4.57 7.60
C ARG A 222 12.13 4.22 8.69
N ALA A 223 11.38 3.14 8.50
CA ALA A 223 10.39 2.68 9.47
C ALA A 223 11.03 2.33 10.84
N SER A 224 12.19 1.66 10.83
CA SER A 224 12.94 1.36 12.06
C SER A 224 13.32 2.62 12.84
N ALA A 225 13.82 3.64 12.15
CA ALA A 225 14.23 4.91 12.75
C ALA A 225 13.04 5.69 13.33
N GLU A 226 11.93 5.80 12.57
CA GLU A 226 10.71 6.46 13.04
C GLU A 226 10.14 5.79 14.30
N LEU A 227 10.12 4.46 14.34
CA LEU A 227 9.61 3.70 15.48
C LEU A 227 10.55 3.78 16.69
N LYS A 228 11.88 3.86 16.48
CA LYS A 228 12.84 4.13 17.57
C LYS A 228 12.62 5.51 18.19
N ASN A 229 12.34 6.53 17.37
CA ASN A 229 12.12 7.90 17.84
C ASN A 229 10.90 8.04 18.77
N ILE A 230 9.90 7.18 18.62
CA ILE A 230 8.73 7.12 19.51
C ILE A 230 8.89 6.11 20.67
N GLY A 231 10.09 5.56 20.87
CA GLY A 231 10.42 4.69 21.99
C GLY A 231 10.35 3.17 21.72
N VAL A 232 9.93 2.73 20.54
CA VAL A 232 9.80 1.31 20.18
C VAL A 232 11.18 0.73 19.82
N ASN A 233 11.94 0.35 20.84
CA ASN A 233 13.34 -0.06 20.70
C ASN A 233 13.55 -1.58 20.51
N ASN A 234 12.59 -2.42 20.89
CA ASN A 234 12.69 -3.88 20.78
C ASN A 234 12.34 -4.35 19.36
N GLN A 235 13.31 -4.21 18.44
CA GLN A 235 13.12 -4.51 17.02
C GLN A 235 13.99 -5.68 16.55
N ILE A 236 13.43 -6.57 15.73
CA ILE A 236 14.16 -7.62 15.01
C ILE A 236 13.92 -7.48 13.51
N LEU A 237 14.88 -7.93 12.69
CA LEU A 237 14.80 -7.90 11.24
C LEU A 237 14.56 -9.30 10.68
N VAL A 238 13.59 -9.44 9.79
CA VAL A 238 13.30 -10.66 9.03
C VAL A 238 13.42 -10.37 7.54
N ILE A 239 14.41 -10.97 6.90
CA ILE A 239 14.63 -10.90 5.46
C ILE A 239 13.91 -12.09 4.82
N ASN A 240 12.76 -11.83 4.21
CA ASN A 240 11.93 -12.84 3.59
C ASN A 240 12.35 -13.11 2.13
N GLY A 241 12.17 -14.34 1.68
CA GLY A 241 12.36 -14.72 0.29
C GLY A 241 13.79 -14.82 -0.18
N VAL A 242 14.70 -15.25 0.69
CA VAL A 242 16.11 -15.42 0.34
C VAL A 242 16.29 -16.69 -0.49
N MET A 243 16.87 -16.56 -1.68
CA MET A 243 17.18 -17.69 -2.54
C MET A 243 18.33 -18.49 -1.95
N GLN A 244 18.07 -19.77 -1.62
CA GLN A 244 19.04 -20.65 -0.97
C GLN A 244 19.89 -21.45 -1.96
N SER A 245 19.33 -21.79 -3.12
CA SER A 245 20.01 -22.58 -4.15
C SER A 245 19.72 -22.01 -5.53
N HIS A 246 20.71 -22.06 -6.41
CA HIS A 246 20.62 -21.60 -7.80
C HIS A 246 21.35 -22.60 -8.71
N ASP A 247 20.73 -22.95 -9.83
CA ASP A 247 21.17 -24.02 -10.74
C ASP A 247 20.84 -23.74 -12.22
N ASP A 248 20.30 -22.55 -12.51
CA ASP A 248 20.07 -22.05 -13.86
C ASP A 248 20.40 -20.55 -13.96
N ASN A 249 20.34 -20.00 -15.18
CA ASN A 249 20.68 -18.59 -15.41
C ASN A 249 19.76 -17.63 -14.64
N LEU A 250 18.46 -17.95 -14.52
CA LEU A 250 17.49 -17.09 -13.87
C LEU A 250 17.70 -17.04 -12.36
N SER A 251 17.83 -18.21 -11.74
CA SER A 251 18.11 -18.39 -10.32
C SER A 251 19.46 -17.81 -9.92
N THR A 252 20.49 -17.97 -10.75
CA THR A 252 21.80 -17.37 -10.51
C THR A 252 21.69 -15.84 -10.51
N ALA A 253 20.99 -15.27 -11.50
CA ALA A 253 20.86 -13.84 -11.58
C ALA A 253 19.97 -13.24 -10.47
N LEU A 254 18.92 -13.95 -10.03
CA LEU A 254 18.13 -13.59 -8.85
C LEU A 254 18.98 -13.64 -7.58
N TYR A 255 19.75 -14.72 -7.39
CA TYR A 255 20.65 -14.87 -6.25
C TYR A 255 21.69 -13.75 -6.19
N GLU A 256 22.38 -13.45 -7.29
CA GLU A 256 23.36 -12.36 -7.37
C GLU A 256 22.74 -10.99 -7.07
N LYS A 257 21.52 -10.73 -7.58
CA LYS A 257 20.77 -9.51 -7.27
C LYS A 257 20.51 -9.39 -5.76
N GLN A 258 20.09 -10.49 -5.13
CA GLN A 258 19.84 -10.53 -3.70
C GLN A 258 21.12 -10.34 -2.88
N GLN A 259 22.22 -11.03 -3.23
CA GLN A 259 23.50 -10.89 -2.53
C GLN A 259 24.03 -9.45 -2.60
N LYS A 260 23.96 -8.81 -3.77
CA LYS A 260 24.34 -7.41 -3.91
C LYS A 260 23.52 -6.47 -3.01
N ALA A 261 22.22 -6.72 -2.85
CA ALA A 261 21.39 -5.93 -1.95
C ALA A 261 21.73 -6.18 -0.46
N LEU A 262 22.02 -7.43 -0.10
CA LEU A 262 22.40 -7.83 1.26
C LEU A 262 23.78 -7.32 1.67
N GLU A 263 24.76 -7.32 0.76
CA GLU A 263 26.07 -6.71 0.97
C GLU A 263 25.97 -5.20 1.26
N ASN A 264 25.01 -4.54 0.60
CA ASN A 264 24.73 -3.11 0.76
C ASN A 264 23.61 -2.82 1.76
N ILE A 265 23.35 -3.74 2.71
CA ILE A 265 22.35 -3.51 3.75
C ILE A 265 22.71 -2.24 4.56
N PRO A 266 21.75 -1.35 4.84
CA PRO A 266 22.02 -0.14 5.60
C PRO A 266 22.61 -0.43 7.00
N GLU A 267 23.62 0.35 7.41
CA GLU A 267 24.34 0.16 8.69
C GLU A 267 23.42 0.10 9.90
N ASP A 268 22.37 0.93 9.93
CA ASP A 268 21.38 0.95 11.01
C ASP A 268 20.70 -0.41 11.21
N LEU A 269 20.46 -1.14 10.12
CA LEU A 269 19.82 -2.46 10.15
C LEU A 269 20.80 -3.57 10.56
N LYS A 270 22.11 -3.41 10.34
CA LYS A 270 23.13 -4.38 10.79
C LYS A 270 23.20 -4.52 12.30
N THR A 271 22.73 -3.50 13.03
CA THR A 271 22.65 -3.53 14.51
C THR A 271 21.52 -4.40 15.03
N LEU A 272 20.54 -4.76 14.19
CA LEU A 272 19.39 -5.54 14.58
C LEU A 272 19.68 -7.04 14.50
N THR A 273 19.07 -7.80 15.41
CA THR A 273 19.08 -9.27 15.29
C THR A 273 18.33 -9.65 14.01
N THR A 274 19.04 -10.32 13.09
CA THR A 274 18.56 -10.57 11.73
C THR A 274 18.34 -12.05 11.49
N PHE A 275 17.16 -12.35 10.94
CA PHE A 275 16.74 -13.68 10.53
C PHE A 275 16.34 -13.71 9.05
N GLU A 276 16.36 -14.90 8.47
CA GLU A 276 16.00 -15.14 7.08
C GLU A 276 14.89 -16.17 6.94
N ILE A 277 14.00 -15.93 5.99
CA ILE A 277 13.02 -16.92 5.51
C ILE A 277 13.38 -17.25 4.05
N PRO A 278 13.60 -18.53 3.71
CA PRO A 278 13.86 -18.95 2.34
C PRO A 278 12.75 -18.55 1.36
N LEU A 279 13.12 -18.36 0.10
CA LEU A 279 12.15 -18.22 -0.99
C LEU A 279 11.34 -19.50 -1.14
N ARG A 280 10.07 -19.47 -0.74
CA ARG A 280 9.16 -20.61 -0.88
C ARG A 280 8.59 -20.72 -2.30
N PRO A 281 8.41 -21.96 -2.81
CA PRO A 281 7.90 -22.21 -4.16
C PRO A 281 6.37 -22.04 -4.28
N TYR A 282 5.67 -21.98 -3.15
CA TYR A 282 4.22 -21.87 -3.06
C TYR A 282 3.80 -20.48 -2.55
N ASN A 283 2.56 -20.11 -2.87
CA ASN A 283 1.91 -18.97 -2.24
C ASN A 283 1.34 -19.38 -0.88
N ILE A 284 1.33 -18.46 0.08
CA ILE A 284 0.86 -18.72 1.44
C ILE A 284 -0.67 -18.62 1.55
N THR A 285 -1.37 -19.44 0.78
CA THR A 285 -2.82 -19.60 0.87
C THR A 285 -3.15 -21.00 1.38
N GLY A 286 -4.02 -21.07 2.38
CA GLY A 286 -4.39 -22.32 3.03
C GLY A 286 -3.43 -22.77 4.13
N LEU A 287 -3.99 -23.47 5.12
CA LEU A 287 -3.29 -23.87 6.36
C LEU A 287 -2.06 -24.73 6.13
N GLU A 288 -2.07 -25.58 5.10
CA GLU A 288 -0.92 -26.44 4.78
C GLU A 288 0.32 -25.60 4.45
N ASN A 289 0.19 -24.65 3.52
CA ASN A 289 1.29 -23.78 3.11
C ASN A 289 1.74 -22.85 4.23
N ILE A 290 0.82 -22.40 5.09
CA ILE A 290 1.16 -21.57 6.26
C ILE A 290 2.02 -22.38 7.25
N ARG A 291 1.65 -23.63 7.55
CA ARG A 291 2.44 -24.52 8.43
C ARG A 291 3.82 -24.86 7.84
N ALA A 292 3.90 -25.02 6.52
CA ALA A 292 5.15 -25.31 5.84
C ALA A 292 6.08 -24.08 5.76
N PHE A 293 5.53 -22.85 5.77
CA PHE A 293 6.25 -21.62 5.46
C PHE A 293 7.57 -21.42 6.23
N LEU A 294 7.60 -21.73 7.54
CA LEU A 294 8.80 -21.60 8.37
C LEU A 294 9.65 -22.89 8.44
N LYS A 295 9.18 -24.00 7.88
CA LYS A 295 9.76 -25.34 8.07
C LYS A 295 10.40 -25.90 6.81
N GLU A 296 9.71 -25.86 5.67
CA GLU A 296 10.10 -26.61 4.48
C GLU A 296 9.60 -26.00 3.16
N ASP A 297 10.22 -26.43 2.06
CA ASP A 297 9.91 -25.94 0.71
C ASP A 297 8.64 -26.55 0.11
N ASN A 298 8.13 -27.68 0.61
CA ASN A 298 6.90 -28.35 0.14
C ASN A 298 6.65 -28.18 -1.39
N ILE A 299 7.62 -28.59 -2.22
CA ILE A 299 7.59 -28.33 -3.67
C ILE A 299 6.46 -29.15 -4.30
N LYS A 300 5.42 -28.44 -4.74
CA LYS A 300 4.30 -28.97 -5.53
C LYS A 300 4.17 -28.17 -6.82
N TYR A 301 3.91 -28.86 -7.93
CA TYR A 301 3.63 -28.23 -9.22
C TYR A 301 2.12 -28.20 -9.43
N ASN A 302 1.60 -27.04 -9.84
CA ASN A 302 0.21 -26.93 -10.22
C ASN A 302 0.00 -27.61 -11.58
N GLU A 303 -1.00 -28.48 -11.69
CA GLU A 303 -1.36 -29.19 -12.92
C GLU A 303 -2.33 -28.37 -13.81
N ASN A 304 -2.78 -27.21 -13.34
CA ASN A 304 -3.63 -26.31 -14.11
C ASN A 304 -2.99 -25.96 -15.45
N LYS A 305 -3.82 -25.92 -16.49
CA LYS A 305 -3.42 -25.49 -17.82
C LYS A 305 -3.80 -24.03 -18.01
N LEU A 306 -3.00 -23.33 -18.80
CA LEU A 306 -3.32 -21.99 -19.23
C LEU A 306 -4.57 -22.04 -20.12
N GLU A 307 -5.57 -21.22 -19.80
CA GLU A 307 -6.85 -21.14 -20.51
C GLU A 307 -6.81 -20.09 -21.64
N VAL A 308 -5.62 -19.85 -22.19
CA VAL A 308 -5.37 -18.83 -23.21
C VAL A 308 -4.53 -19.44 -24.34
N THR A 309 -4.96 -19.22 -25.58
CA THR A 309 -4.27 -19.75 -26.77
C THR A 309 -3.04 -18.92 -27.14
N GLU A 310 -3.10 -17.61 -26.96
CA GLU A 310 -2.01 -16.67 -27.23
C GLU A 310 -1.97 -15.61 -26.14
N ILE A 311 -0.81 -15.42 -25.52
CA ILE A 311 -0.62 -14.45 -24.44
C ILE A 311 -0.27 -13.10 -25.08
N PRO A 312 -1.11 -12.07 -24.95
CA PRO A 312 -0.76 -10.76 -25.49
C PRO A 312 0.47 -10.19 -24.76
N LYS A 313 1.24 -9.39 -25.48
CA LYS A 313 2.43 -8.71 -24.96
C LYS A 313 2.16 -7.22 -24.74
N LEU A 314 3.11 -6.54 -24.10
CA LEU A 314 3.05 -5.09 -23.90
C LEU A 314 2.88 -4.32 -25.23
N LYS A 315 3.44 -4.83 -26.33
CA LYS A 315 3.24 -4.28 -27.67
C LYS A 315 1.76 -4.17 -28.07
N ASN A 316 0.94 -5.17 -27.74
CA ASN A 316 -0.49 -5.17 -28.04
C ASN A 316 -1.24 -4.06 -27.26
N VAL A 317 -0.84 -3.82 -26.01
CA VAL A 317 -1.36 -2.70 -25.20
C VAL A 317 -1.03 -1.37 -25.88
N ILE A 318 0.20 -1.20 -26.35
CA ILE A 318 0.66 0.02 -27.02
C ILE A 318 -0.04 0.19 -28.39
N ASP A 319 -0.26 -0.89 -29.15
CA ASP A 319 -1.12 -0.94 -30.35
C ASP A 319 -2.51 -0.35 -30.09
N ASP A 320 -3.18 -0.83 -29.05
CA ASP A 320 -4.50 -0.35 -28.70
C ASP A 320 -4.50 1.13 -28.26
N LEU A 321 -3.55 1.53 -27.41
CA LEU A 321 -3.42 2.91 -26.92
C LEU A 321 -3.13 3.91 -28.05
N TYR A 322 -2.28 3.52 -29.01
CA TYR A 322 -1.97 4.34 -30.18
C TYR A 322 -3.18 4.48 -31.10
N ASN A 323 -3.84 3.37 -31.43
CA ASN A 323 -4.97 3.34 -32.37
C ASN A 323 -6.22 4.02 -31.81
N SER A 324 -6.44 3.94 -30.50
CA SER A 324 -7.54 4.63 -29.82
C SER A 324 -7.26 6.11 -29.53
N ASN A 325 -6.05 6.60 -29.86
CA ASN A 325 -5.63 7.99 -29.72
C ASN A 325 -5.86 8.56 -28.31
N LYS A 326 -5.49 7.79 -27.28
CA LYS A 326 -5.56 8.24 -25.88
C LYS A 326 -4.67 9.45 -25.66
N LYS A 327 -5.15 10.39 -24.85
CA LYS A 327 -4.43 11.61 -24.45
C LYS A 327 -3.77 11.46 -23.10
N VAL A 328 -4.45 10.84 -22.14
CA VAL A 328 -3.94 10.64 -20.78
C VAL A 328 -3.93 9.15 -20.45
N ILE A 329 -2.79 8.64 -19.99
CA ILE A 329 -2.60 7.23 -19.70
C ILE A 329 -2.05 7.09 -18.29
N PHE A 330 -2.78 6.40 -17.42
CA PHE A 330 -2.34 6.09 -16.05
C PHE A 330 -1.82 4.66 -15.96
N THR A 331 -0.69 4.46 -15.31
CA THR A 331 -0.29 3.14 -14.82
C THR A 331 -0.55 3.07 -13.33
N MET A 332 -1.50 2.23 -12.92
CA MET A 332 -1.95 2.11 -11.53
C MET A 332 -1.78 0.69 -11.00
N GLY A 333 -1.77 0.53 -9.68
CA GLY A 333 -1.51 -0.75 -9.02
C GLY A 333 -0.74 -0.56 -7.71
N LYS A 334 -0.59 -1.64 -6.93
CA LYS A 334 0.06 -1.56 -5.62
C LYS A 334 1.53 -1.12 -5.72
N GLY A 335 2.10 -0.66 -4.62
CA GLY A 335 3.55 -0.39 -4.53
C GLY A 335 4.36 -1.64 -4.87
N GLY A 336 5.41 -1.49 -5.69
CA GLY A 336 6.34 -2.57 -6.02
C GLY A 336 5.97 -3.45 -7.24
N VAL A 337 4.78 -3.30 -7.83
CA VAL A 337 4.38 -4.07 -9.03
C VAL A 337 5.07 -3.64 -10.33
N GLY A 338 5.84 -2.54 -10.31
CA GLY A 338 6.62 -2.05 -11.46
C GLY A 338 5.95 -1.01 -12.35
N LYS A 339 4.99 -0.23 -11.82
CA LYS A 339 4.27 0.83 -12.54
C LYS A 339 5.17 1.76 -13.35
N THR A 340 6.21 2.31 -12.72
CA THR A 340 7.19 3.22 -13.35
C THR A 340 7.86 2.61 -14.58
N THR A 341 8.26 1.35 -14.49
CA THR A 341 8.87 0.61 -15.61
C THR A 341 7.89 0.45 -16.77
N ILE A 342 6.63 0.13 -16.46
CA ILE A 342 5.57 0.00 -17.46
C ILE A 342 5.23 1.34 -18.11
N ALA A 343 5.13 2.42 -17.31
CA ALA A 343 4.86 3.77 -17.79
C ALA A 343 5.94 4.22 -18.79
N ALA A 344 7.20 4.02 -18.44
CA ALA A 344 8.33 4.33 -19.30
C ALA A 344 8.33 3.49 -20.60
N ALA A 345 7.97 2.21 -20.52
CA ALA A 345 7.87 1.35 -21.71
C ALA A 345 6.72 1.75 -22.64
N ILE A 346 5.56 2.12 -22.08
CA ILE A 346 4.44 2.67 -22.86
C ILE A 346 4.86 3.98 -23.53
N ALA A 347 5.50 4.90 -22.79
CA ALA A 347 5.97 6.16 -23.34
C ALA A 347 6.95 5.96 -24.50
N LEU A 348 7.91 5.05 -24.35
CA LEU A 348 8.86 4.70 -25.41
C LEU A 348 8.18 4.08 -26.63
N GLY A 349 7.22 3.18 -26.41
CA GLY A 349 6.48 2.54 -27.48
C GLY A 349 5.61 3.50 -28.29
N LEU A 350 4.95 4.46 -27.63
CA LEU A 350 4.15 5.48 -28.30
C LEU A 350 5.03 6.49 -29.06
N ALA A 351 6.14 6.91 -28.45
CA ALA A 351 7.12 7.78 -29.08
C ALA A 351 7.76 7.14 -30.33
N GLY A 352 8.07 5.84 -30.25
CA GLY A 352 8.52 5.05 -31.39
C GLY A 352 7.54 4.99 -32.58
N ARG A 353 6.27 5.38 -32.37
CA ARG A 353 5.24 5.51 -33.42
C ARG A 353 4.93 6.95 -33.81
N GLY A 354 5.79 7.89 -33.41
CA GLY A 354 5.70 9.28 -33.79
C GLY A 354 4.75 10.13 -32.93
N LYS A 355 4.26 9.63 -31.79
CA LYS A 355 3.56 10.48 -30.82
C LYS A 355 4.57 11.31 -30.05
N LYS A 356 4.24 12.58 -29.78
CA LYS A 356 4.92 13.34 -28.74
C LYS A 356 4.36 12.90 -27.39
N VAL A 357 5.24 12.53 -26.47
CA VAL A 357 4.84 11.96 -25.18
C VAL A 357 5.42 12.78 -24.05
N HIS A 358 4.61 13.07 -23.04
CA HIS A 358 5.05 13.63 -21.77
C HIS A 358 4.93 12.55 -20.69
N LEU A 359 6.06 11.99 -20.28
CA LEU A 359 6.12 11.05 -19.16
C LEU A 359 6.30 11.83 -17.86
N THR A 360 5.42 11.60 -16.89
CA THR A 360 5.52 12.17 -15.54
C THR A 360 5.56 11.05 -14.50
N THR A 361 6.38 11.21 -13.47
CA THR A 361 6.48 10.31 -12.32
C THR A 361 6.48 11.11 -11.03
N THR A 362 6.02 10.48 -9.96
CA THR A 362 6.17 10.99 -8.59
C THR A 362 7.22 10.23 -7.80
N ASP A 363 7.90 9.23 -8.39
CA ASP A 363 8.95 8.50 -7.68
C ASP A 363 10.20 9.39 -7.52
N PRO A 364 10.56 9.81 -6.28
CA PRO A 364 11.73 10.66 -6.02
C PRO A 364 13.04 9.96 -6.37
N ALA A 365 13.04 8.63 -6.46
CA ALA A 365 14.17 7.86 -6.98
C ALA A 365 14.18 7.91 -8.51
N ALA A 366 14.13 9.11 -9.09
CA ALA A 366 14.05 9.43 -10.51
C ALA A 366 15.23 8.83 -11.29
N HIS A 367 15.14 7.52 -11.49
CA HIS A 367 15.93 6.73 -12.39
C HIS A 367 15.44 6.94 -13.82
N LEU A 368 14.36 7.70 -14.07
CA LEU A 368 13.84 7.94 -15.42
C LEU A 368 14.87 8.57 -16.36
N LYS A 369 15.74 9.48 -15.86
CA LYS A 369 16.88 10.01 -16.64
C LYS A 369 17.92 8.95 -17.02
N PHE A 370 17.97 7.82 -16.32
CA PHE A 370 18.78 6.64 -16.67
C PHE A 370 18.00 5.60 -17.48
N VAL A 371 16.66 5.72 -17.54
CA VAL A 371 15.75 4.78 -18.21
C VAL A 371 15.51 5.21 -19.66
N LEU A 372 15.48 6.52 -19.94
CA LEU A 372 15.21 7.11 -21.25
C LEU A 372 16.14 8.28 -21.54
N ASP A 373 16.77 8.31 -22.73
CA ASP A 373 17.47 9.49 -23.24
C ASP A 373 16.46 10.54 -23.74
N GLU A 374 16.60 11.79 -23.30
CA GLU A 374 15.83 12.94 -23.80
C GLU A 374 16.20 13.19 -25.28
N GLY A 375 15.39 12.68 -26.20
CA GLY A 375 15.66 12.83 -27.64
C GLY A 375 14.71 12.11 -28.60
N LEU A 376 13.87 11.19 -28.11
CA LEU A 376 12.95 10.39 -28.93
C LEU A 376 11.53 10.97 -29.07
N GLY A 377 11.34 12.28 -28.86
CA GLY A 377 9.99 12.87 -28.77
C GLY A 377 9.29 12.59 -27.44
N ILE A 378 10.06 12.26 -26.40
CA ILE A 378 9.61 12.10 -25.02
C ILE A 378 10.13 13.26 -24.20
N ARG A 379 9.22 14.00 -23.58
CA ARG A 379 9.50 14.96 -22.51
C ARG A 379 9.29 14.24 -21.18
N ILE A 380 10.20 14.45 -20.23
CA ILE A 380 10.09 13.85 -18.90
C ILE A 380 9.93 14.96 -17.87
N SER A 381 8.94 14.83 -16.99
CA SER A 381 8.83 15.62 -15.78
C SER A 381 8.91 14.71 -14.56
N ASN A 382 9.42 15.27 -13.47
CA ASN A 382 9.38 14.65 -12.17
C ASN A 382 8.59 15.58 -11.25
N ILE A 383 7.61 15.02 -10.56
CA ILE A 383 6.89 15.69 -9.49
C ILE A 383 7.58 15.26 -8.20
N ASP A 384 8.41 16.14 -7.64
CA ASP A 384 8.98 15.91 -6.32
C ASP A 384 7.86 16.06 -5.27
N GLU A 385 7.37 14.93 -4.76
CA GLU A 385 6.28 14.88 -3.79
C GLU A 385 6.56 15.75 -2.56
N LYS A 386 7.82 15.88 -2.15
CA LYS A 386 8.19 16.72 -1.00
C LYS A 386 8.16 18.19 -1.37
N GLU A 387 8.71 18.54 -2.53
CA GLU A 387 8.70 19.94 -2.99
C GLU A 387 7.26 20.44 -3.17
N GLU A 388 6.39 19.63 -3.79
CA GLU A 388 4.99 19.98 -3.99
C GLU A 388 4.20 20.02 -2.68
N LEU A 389 4.47 19.09 -1.76
CA LEU A 389 3.88 19.11 -0.42
C LEU A 389 4.28 20.37 0.35
N GLU A 390 5.55 20.78 0.31
CA GLU A 390 6.01 21.99 1.00
C GLU A 390 5.44 23.27 0.35
N LYS A 391 5.33 23.33 -0.99
CA LYS A 391 4.63 24.43 -1.67
C LYS A 391 3.17 24.53 -1.23
N TYR A 392 2.47 23.40 -1.19
CA TYR A 392 1.08 23.34 -0.74
C TYR A 392 0.93 23.72 0.74
N LYS A 393 1.83 23.23 1.60
CA LYS A 393 1.89 23.59 3.02
C LYS A 393 2.07 25.07 3.23
N GLU A 394 3.04 25.71 2.57
CA GLU A 394 3.26 27.15 2.72
C GLU A 394 2.06 27.97 2.20
N GLU A 395 1.39 27.51 1.14
CA GLU A 395 0.16 28.14 0.65
C GLU A 395 -0.96 28.09 1.71
N VAL A 396 -1.20 26.92 2.32
CA VAL A 396 -2.25 26.73 3.34
C VAL A 396 -1.89 27.41 4.66
N LEU A 397 -0.66 27.23 5.14
CA LEU A 397 -0.16 27.85 6.37
C LEU A 397 -0.09 29.37 6.25
N GLY A 398 0.25 29.91 5.07
CA GLY A 398 0.22 31.35 4.82
C GLY A 398 -1.15 31.96 5.12
N LYS A 399 -2.23 31.31 4.64
CA LYS A 399 -3.62 31.72 4.91
C LYS A 399 -4.05 31.45 6.35
N ALA A 400 -3.64 30.32 6.94
CA ALA A 400 -3.96 29.98 8.32
C ALA A 400 -3.32 30.97 9.31
N ARG A 401 -2.08 31.39 9.07
CA ARG A 401 -1.36 32.39 9.90
C ARG A 401 -2.08 33.74 9.96
N GLU A 402 -2.87 34.08 8.96
CA GLU A 402 -3.67 35.32 8.94
C GLU A 402 -4.92 35.24 9.82
N THR A 403 -5.37 34.03 10.18
CA THR A 403 -6.73 33.82 10.73
C THR A 403 -6.79 32.94 11.99
N MET A 404 -5.70 32.26 12.40
CA MET A 404 -5.70 31.23 13.45
C MET A 404 -4.70 31.50 14.59
N SER A 405 -4.89 30.87 15.75
CA SER A 405 -3.98 30.99 16.91
C SER A 405 -2.73 30.11 16.78
N GLU A 406 -1.71 30.31 17.63
CA GLU A 406 -0.46 29.52 17.60
C GLU A 406 -0.67 28.01 17.86
N GLU A 407 -1.56 27.64 18.77
CA GLU A 407 -1.86 26.23 19.08
C GLU A 407 -2.62 25.55 17.92
N ASP A 408 -3.48 26.29 17.23
CA ASP A 408 -4.22 25.79 16.07
C ASP A 408 -3.31 25.63 14.84
N LEU A 409 -2.30 26.51 14.71
CA LEU A 409 -1.28 26.41 13.67
C LEU A 409 -0.45 25.14 13.80
N GLU A 410 -0.07 24.74 15.02
CA GLU A 410 0.68 23.50 15.26
C GLU A 410 -0.14 22.26 14.84
N TYR A 411 -1.46 22.28 15.07
CA TYR A 411 -2.35 21.21 14.61
C TYR A 411 -2.49 21.19 13.10
N VAL A 412 -2.72 22.35 12.46
CA VAL A 412 -2.79 22.45 10.99
C VAL A 412 -1.48 21.97 10.36
N GLU A 413 -0.34 22.27 10.97
CA GLU A 413 0.95 21.76 10.52
C GLU A 413 1.03 20.23 10.57
N GLU A 414 0.48 19.58 11.60
CA GLU A 414 0.42 18.11 11.67
C GLU A 414 -0.62 17.51 10.72
N ASP A 415 -1.80 18.12 10.53
CA ASP A 415 -2.79 17.70 9.52
C ASP A 415 -2.19 17.77 8.11
N LEU A 416 -1.42 18.82 7.83
CA LEU A 416 -0.70 18.96 6.57
C LEU A 416 0.46 17.96 6.41
N ARG A 417 0.84 17.22 7.45
CA ARG A 417 1.77 16.07 7.36
C ARG A 417 1.05 14.75 7.07
N SER A 418 -0.28 14.76 6.94
CA SER A 418 -1.07 13.60 6.54
C SER A 418 -0.69 13.12 5.13
N PRO A 419 -0.69 11.78 4.88
CA PRO A 419 -0.55 11.23 3.54
C PRO A 419 -1.55 11.82 2.53
N CYS A 420 -2.76 12.17 2.96
CA CYS A 420 -3.79 12.74 2.07
C CYS A 420 -3.39 14.12 1.52
N THR A 421 -2.72 14.94 2.34
CA THR A 421 -2.23 16.26 1.93
C THR A 421 -1.17 16.14 0.85
N GLN A 422 -0.27 15.16 0.99
CA GLN A 422 0.72 14.84 -0.04
C GLN A 422 0.05 14.41 -1.35
N GLU A 423 -0.98 13.57 -1.27
CA GLU A 423 -1.76 13.14 -2.45
C GLU A 423 -2.42 14.33 -3.18
N ILE A 424 -3.00 15.29 -2.45
CA ILE A 424 -3.62 16.51 -3.01
C ILE A 424 -2.58 17.39 -3.70
N ALA A 425 -1.45 17.64 -3.05
CA ALA A 425 -0.38 18.48 -3.59
C ALA A 425 0.16 17.91 -4.91
N VAL A 426 0.43 16.60 -4.92
CA VAL A 426 0.88 15.86 -6.10
C VAL A 426 -0.17 15.92 -7.22
N PHE A 427 -1.46 15.81 -6.88
CA PHE A 427 -2.55 15.90 -7.85
C PHE A 427 -2.66 17.29 -8.52
N ARG A 428 -2.45 18.38 -7.78
CA ARG A 428 -2.41 19.73 -8.36
C ARG A 428 -1.29 19.85 -9.40
N ALA A 429 -0.10 19.37 -9.07
CA ALA A 429 1.03 19.36 -10.00
C ALA A 429 0.73 18.52 -11.26
N PHE A 430 0.06 17.37 -11.11
CA PHE A 430 -0.40 16.58 -12.26
C PHE A 430 -1.38 17.35 -13.16
N ALA A 431 -2.34 18.06 -12.57
CA ALA A 431 -3.33 18.83 -13.33
C ALA A 431 -2.68 19.94 -14.17
N GLU A 432 -1.69 20.63 -13.60
CA GLU A 432 -0.91 21.65 -14.31
C GLU A 432 -0.09 21.04 -15.46
N ILE A 433 0.49 19.87 -15.25
CA ILE A 433 1.23 19.15 -16.30
C ILE A 433 0.30 18.75 -17.45
N VAL A 434 -0.88 18.18 -17.15
CA VAL A 434 -1.82 17.76 -18.21
C VAL A 434 -2.33 18.98 -18.98
N GLU A 435 -2.69 20.07 -18.31
CA GLU A 435 -3.11 21.31 -18.98
C GLU A 435 -1.98 21.89 -19.86
N GLY A 436 -0.75 21.89 -19.36
CA GLY A 436 0.42 22.41 -20.08
C GLY A 436 0.97 21.52 -21.20
N SER A 437 0.44 20.31 -21.38
CA SER A 437 0.94 19.33 -22.36
C SER A 437 0.30 19.45 -23.76
N GLY A 438 -0.73 20.28 -23.92
CA GLY A 438 -1.34 20.56 -25.23
C GLY A 438 -1.79 19.31 -25.98
N ASP A 439 -1.15 19.02 -27.13
CA ASP A 439 -1.43 17.86 -27.98
C ASP A 439 -0.55 16.62 -27.69
N GLU A 440 0.32 16.69 -26.67
CA GLU A 440 1.16 15.56 -26.26
C GLU A 440 0.32 14.48 -25.55
N VAL A 441 0.73 13.21 -25.70
CA VAL A 441 0.15 12.12 -24.90
C VAL A 441 0.84 12.12 -23.55
N VAL A 442 0.08 12.31 -22.48
CA VAL A 442 0.59 12.33 -21.10
C VAL A 442 0.53 10.91 -20.52
N VAL A 443 1.68 10.37 -20.13
CA VAL A 443 1.78 9.07 -19.44
C VAL A 443 2.15 9.36 -17.98
N ILE A 444 1.31 8.91 -17.06
CA ILE A 444 1.39 9.22 -15.63
C ILE A 444 1.70 7.94 -14.86
N ASP A 445 2.89 7.91 -14.26
CA ASP A 445 3.26 6.94 -13.25
C ASP A 445 2.82 7.43 -11.87
N THR A 446 1.73 6.86 -11.35
CA THR A 446 1.18 7.28 -10.06
C THR A 446 1.90 6.57 -8.91
N ALA A 447 2.31 7.31 -7.88
CA ALA A 447 2.57 6.75 -6.55
C ALA A 447 1.33 6.03 -5.98
N PRO A 448 1.51 5.06 -5.07
CA PRO A 448 0.63 3.92 -4.93
C PRO A 448 -0.56 4.18 -4.01
N THR A 449 -1.62 4.82 -4.49
CA THR A 449 -2.96 4.66 -3.90
C THR A 449 -4.03 4.96 -4.95
N GLY A 450 -4.91 3.99 -5.23
CA GLY A 450 -6.15 4.26 -5.97
C GLY A 450 -6.99 5.36 -5.29
N HIS A 451 -6.76 5.54 -3.98
CA HIS A 451 -7.37 6.55 -3.13
C HIS A 451 -7.27 7.98 -3.67
N THR A 452 -6.15 8.40 -4.25
CA THR A 452 -5.99 9.77 -4.79
C THR A 452 -6.98 10.08 -5.92
N LEU A 453 -7.27 9.11 -6.78
CA LEU A 453 -8.28 9.27 -7.84
C LEU A 453 -9.71 9.03 -7.31
N LEU A 454 -9.88 8.31 -6.20
CA LEU A 454 -11.17 8.10 -5.54
C LEU A 454 -11.61 9.31 -4.70
N LEU A 455 -10.67 10.09 -4.17
CA LEU A 455 -10.97 11.42 -3.61
C LEU A 455 -11.71 12.30 -4.65
N LEU A 456 -11.49 12.06 -5.95
CA LEU A 456 -12.18 12.73 -7.05
C LEU A 456 -13.59 12.20 -7.34
N ASP A 457 -13.97 11.01 -6.83
CA ASP A 457 -15.36 10.52 -6.88
C ASP A 457 -16.26 11.46 -6.08
N SER A 458 -15.74 11.90 -4.93
CA SER A 458 -16.29 13.03 -4.20
C SER A 458 -15.88 14.36 -4.87
N THR A 459 -16.44 14.60 -6.06
CA THR A 459 -16.46 15.95 -6.65
C THR A 459 -16.96 17.01 -5.66
N GLN A 460 -17.69 16.61 -4.61
CA GLN A 460 -17.99 17.41 -3.42
C GLN A 460 -16.90 17.40 -2.35
N SER A 461 -16.26 16.28 -1.97
CA SER A 461 -15.26 16.33 -0.88
C SER A 461 -13.94 16.95 -1.31
N TYR A 462 -13.44 16.77 -2.55
CA TYR A 462 -12.28 17.56 -3.02
C TYR A 462 -12.62 19.05 -3.20
N HIS A 463 -13.80 19.36 -3.75
CA HIS A 463 -14.29 20.76 -3.78
C HIS A 463 -14.34 21.35 -2.38
N LYS A 464 -14.86 20.57 -1.42
CA LYS A 464 -15.02 20.99 -0.03
C LYS A 464 -13.69 20.98 0.73
N GLU A 465 -12.72 20.11 0.45
CA GLU A 465 -11.38 20.07 1.06
C GLU A 465 -10.62 21.34 0.70
N ILE A 466 -10.70 21.73 -0.58
CA ILE A 466 -10.10 22.98 -1.06
C ILE A 466 -10.89 24.20 -0.53
N GLN A 467 -12.23 24.15 -0.52
CA GLN A 467 -13.03 25.21 0.11
C GLN A 467 -12.81 25.30 1.64
N ARG A 468 -12.52 24.19 2.32
CA ARG A 468 -12.21 24.09 3.77
C ARG A 468 -10.89 24.76 4.11
N SER A 469 -9.90 24.66 3.22
CA SER A 469 -8.58 25.29 3.35
C SER A 469 -8.55 26.74 2.86
N GLN A 470 -9.72 27.38 2.65
CA GLN A 470 -9.84 28.71 2.02
C GLN A 470 -9.07 28.82 0.68
N GLY A 471 -8.86 27.68 0.02
CA GLY A 471 -8.25 27.58 -1.30
C GLY A 471 -9.29 27.78 -2.40
N ASP A 472 -8.93 28.51 -3.45
CA ASP A 472 -9.63 28.38 -4.73
C ASP A 472 -9.14 27.11 -5.42
N ILE A 473 -10.05 26.35 -6.04
CA ILE A 473 -9.67 25.20 -6.85
C ILE A 473 -8.98 25.71 -8.11
N PRO A 474 -7.73 25.30 -8.38
CA PRO A 474 -7.04 25.71 -9.60
C PRO A 474 -7.86 25.35 -10.84
N GLU A 475 -7.89 26.26 -11.83
CA GLU A 475 -8.60 26.02 -13.10
C GLU A 475 -8.08 24.78 -13.84
N SER A 476 -6.79 24.47 -13.69
CA SER A 476 -6.16 23.25 -14.21
C SER A 476 -6.88 21.98 -13.74
N VAL A 477 -7.24 21.93 -12.46
CA VAL A 477 -7.94 20.80 -11.85
C VAL A 477 -9.37 20.70 -12.37
N LYS A 478 -10.10 21.82 -12.48
CA LYS A 478 -11.49 21.83 -12.97
C LYS A 478 -11.59 21.29 -14.41
N LYS A 479 -10.61 21.60 -15.25
CA LYS A 479 -10.54 21.11 -16.64
C LYS A 479 -10.09 19.65 -16.75
N LEU A 480 -9.27 19.19 -15.80
CA LEU A 480 -8.76 17.82 -15.81
C LEU A 480 -9.86 16.79 -15.53
N LEU A 481 -10.75 17.03 -14.55
CA LEU A 481 -11.72 16.02 -14.08
C LEU A 481 -12.62 15.45 -15.19
N PRO A 482 -13.24 16.25 -16.08
CA PRO A 482 -14.02 15.71 -17.19
C PRO A 482 -13.18 14.88 -18.15
N THR A 483 -11.92 15.28 -18.38
CA THR A 483 -10.98 14.56 -19.25
C THR A 483 -10.64 13.19 -18.67
N LEU A 484 -10.43 13.09 -17.36
CA LEU A 484 -10.13 11.82 -16.69
C LEU A 484 -11.26 10.80 -16.83
N ARG A 485 -12.51 11.25 -16.70
CA ARG A 485 -13.71 10.40 -16.82
C ARG A 485 -14.08 10.07 -18.26
N SER A 486 -13.45 10.72 -19.25
CA SER A 486 -13.66 10.42 -20.66
C SER A 486 -12.96 9.12 -21.04
N GLU A 487 -13.74 8.05 -21.27
CA GLU A 487 -13.21 6.80 -21.82
C GLU A 487 -12.47 7.04 -23.14
N LYS A 488 -12.87 8.05 -23.92
CA LYS A 488 -12.21 8.38 -25.19
C LYS A 488 -10.79 8.92 -24.98
N ASP A 489 -10.62 9.84 -24.04
CA ASP A 489 -9.38 10.59 -23.86
C ASP A 489 -8.43 9.93 -22.85
N THR A 490 -8.96 9.20 -21.87
CA THR A 490 -8.19 8.62 -20.77
C THR A 490 -8.18 7.09 -20.83
N ALA A 491 -7.05 6.49 -20.48
CA ALA A 491 -6.92 5.05 -20.26
C ALA A 491 -6.23 4.77 -18.94
N VAL A 492 -6.77 3.83 -18.16
CA VAL A 492 -6.12 3.32 -16.96
C VAL A 492 -5.61 1.90 -17.23
N ILE A 493 -4.32 1.69 -16.96
CA ILE A 493 -3.64 0.40 -17.07
C ILE A 493 -3.37 -0.13 -15.68
N ILE A 494 -3.98 -1.27 -15.34
CA ILE A 494 -3.79 -1.92 -14.03
C ILE A 494 -2.58 -2.83 -14.11
N VAL A 495 -1.53 -2.51 -13.34
CA VAL A 495 -0.31 -3.30 -13.22
C VAL A 495 -0.39 -4.15 -11.96
N THR A 496 -0.18 -5.46 -12.12
CA THR A 496 -0.24 -6.45 -11.03
C THR A 496 0.85 -7.51 -11.20
N LEU A 497 0.92 -8.46 -10.27
CA LEU A 497 1.76 -9.66 -10.33
C LEU A 497 0.86 -10.89 -10.36
N ALA A 498 1.35 -12.02 -10.88
CA ALA A 498 0.61 -13.28 -10.90
C ALA A 498 0.58 -14.00 -9.54
N GLU A 499 0.14 -13.27 -8.51
CA GLU A 499 0.07 -13.72 -7.13
C GLU A 499 -1.29 -13.37 -6.52
N THR A 500 -1.70 -14.09 -5.48
CA THR A 500 -3.02 -13.95 -4.84
C THR A 500 -3.32 -12.50 -4.43
N THR A 501 -2.47 -11.92 -3.58
CA THR A 501 -2.71 -10.59 -3.00
C THR A 501 -2.68 -9.48 -4.05
N PRO A 502 -1.65 -9.39 -4.94
CA PRO A 502 -1.64 -8.39 -6.01
C PRO A 502 -2.87 -8.46 -6.93
N VAL A 503 -3.38 -9.66 -7.24
CA VAL A 503 -4.59 -9.78 -8.08
C VAL A 503 -5.85 -9.31 -7.35
N TYR A 504 -6.05 -9.70 -6.08
CA TYR A 504 -7.22 -9.23 -5.32
C TYR A 504 -7.19 -7.73 -5.05
N GLU A 505 -6.01 -7.15 -4.83
CA GLU A 505 -5.88 -5.69 -4.69
C GLU A 505 -6.13 -4.96 -6.01
N ALA A 506 -5.66 -5.51 -7.11
CA ALA A 506 -5.95 -4.98 -8.44
C ALA A 506 -7.45 -5.07 -8.78
N LEU A 507 -8.16 -6.09 -8.28
CA LEU A 507 -9.61 -6.22 -8.38
C LEU A 507 -10.34 -5.12 -7.59
N ARG A 508 -9.96 -4.89 -6.33
CA ARG A 508 -10.51 -3.80 -5.52
C ARG A 508 -10.27 -2.45 -6.19
N LEU A 509 -9.07 -2.22 -6.70
CA LEU A 509 -8.74 -1.03 -7.50
C LEU A 509 -9.62 -0.91 -8.75
N GLN A 510 -9.95 -2.00 -9.43
CA GLN A 510 -10.85 -1.94 -10.58
C GLN A 510 -12.27 -1.52 -10.18
N GLU A 511 -12.79 -2.04 -9.06
CA GLU A 511 -14.10 -1.66 -8.52
C GLU A 511 -14.12 -0.18 -8.15
N ASP A 512 -13.06 0.30 -7.51
CA ASP A 512 -12.81 1.69 -7.17
C ASP A 512 -12.84 2.60 -8.41
N LEU A 513 -12.05 2.26 -9.43
CA LEU A 513 -12.02 3.00 -10.69
C LEU A 513 -13.40 3.05 -11.34
N LYS A 514 -14.15 1.94 -11.30
CA LYS A 514 -15.51 1.87 -11.83
C LYS A 514 -16.47 2.80 -11.05
N ARG A 515 -16.34 2.88 -9.71
CA ARG A 515 -17.12 3.83 -8.89
C ARG A 515 -16.81 5.28 -9.29
N ALA A 516 -15.54 5.62 -9.48
CA ALA A 516 -15.09 6.94 -9.90
C ALA A 516 -15.38 7.31 -11.38
N GLY A 517 -15.97 6.39 -12.16
CA GLY A 517 -16.22 6.59 -13.60
C GLY A 517 -14.96 6.56 -14.46
N LEU A 518 -13.91 5.88 -14.00
CA LEU A 518 -12.66 5.65 -14.73
C LEU A 518 -12.65 4.26 -15.35
N HIS A 519 -12.28 4.20 -16.63
CA HIS A 519 -12.32 2.95 -17.40
C HIS A 519 -10.93 2.30 -17.47
N SER A 520 -10.83 1.06 -17.01
CA SER A 520 -9.65 0.21 -17.16
C SER A 520 -9.94 -0.95 -18.10
N LYS A 521 -9.30 -0.93 -19.27
CA LYS A 521 -9.38 -2.02 -20.26
C LYS A 521 -8.26 -3.04 -20.07
N TRP A 522 -7.04 -2.56 -19.89
CA TRP A 522 -5.85 -3.40 -19.92
C TRP A 522 -5.29 -3.70 -18.54
N TRP A 523 -4.92 -4.97 -18.35
CA TRP A 523 -4.17 -5.45 -17.21
C TRP A 523 -2.76 -5.86 -17.64
N ILE A 524 -1.75 -5.59 -16.82
CA ILE A 524 -0.37 -6.00 -17.05
C ILE A 524 0.08 -6.85 -15.88
N ILE A 525 0.33 -8.12 -16.14
CA ILE A 525 0.97 -9.05 -15.23
C ILE A 525 2.48 -8.89 -15.41
N ASN A 526 3.10 -8.14 -14.51
CA ASN A 526 4.52 -7.88 -14.56
C ASN A 526 5.32 -8.99 -13.84
N SER A 527 6.60 -9.11 -14.17
CA SER A 527 7.57 -9.95 -13.47
C SER A 527 7.16 -11.41 -13.34
N SER A 528 6.51 -11.97 -14.36
CA SER A 528 6.03 -13.35 -14.37
C SER A 528 7.18 -14.34 -14.52
N MET A 529 7.24 -15.32 -13.62
CA MET A 529 8.12 -16.48 -13.73
C MET A 529 7.59 -17.47 -14.76
N TYR A 530 6.27 -17.55 -14.99
CA TYR A 530 5.66 -18.37 -16.03
C TYR A 530 6.13 -17.99 -17.44
N ALA A 531 6.33 -16.69 -17.70
CA ALA A 531 6.87 -16.21 -18.97
C ALA A 531 8.39 -16.42 -19.12
N THR A 532 9.05 -17.05 -18.15
CA THR A 532 10.47 -17.43 -18.21
C THR A 532 10.64 -18.91 -18.54
N ASN A 533 11.84 -19.28 -18.99
CA ASN A 533 12.21 -20.68 -19.27
C ASN A 533 13.05 -21.32 -18.13
N THR A 534 12.75 -20.97 -16.87
CA THR A 534 13.50 -21.48 -15.72
C THR A 534 13.38 -22.99 -15.54
N THR A 535 14.50 -23.63 -15.23
CA THR A 535 14.59 -25.05 -14.90
C THR A 535 14.78 -25.28 -13.40
N ASN A 536 15.13 -24.24 -12.64
CA ASN A 536 15.24 -24.29 -11.19
C ASN A 536 13.93 -24.77 -10.55
N LYS A 537 14.01 -25.76 -9.65
CA LYS A 537 12.81 -26.42 -9.10
C LYS A 537 11.90 -25.46 -8.34
N VAL A 538 12.46 -24.53 -7.57
CA VAL A 538 11.68 -23.56 -6.77
C VAL A 538 11.00 -22.55 -7.68
N LEU A 539 11.74 -21.99 -8.63
CA LEU A 539 11.19 -21.01 -9.57
C LEU A 539 10.17 -21.63 -10.53
N LYS A 540 10.41 -22.87 -10.98
CA LYS A 540 9.45 -23.62 -11.80
C LYS A 540 8.15 -23.91 -11.05
N ALA A 541 8.23 -24.24 -9.77
CA ALA A 541 7.04 -24.41 -8.94
C ALA A 541 6.29 -23.07 -8.76
N LYS A 542 7.00 -21.94 -8.52
CA LYS A 542 6.37 -20.60 -8.52
C LYS A 542 5.69 -20.30 -9.85
N ALA A 543 6.38 -20.52 -10.98
CA ALA A 543 5.84 -20.34 -12.32
C ALA A 543 4.55 -21.14 -12.54
N SER A 544 4.47 -22.39 -12.07
CA SER A 544 3.23 -23.17 -12.15
C SER A 544 2.09 -22.59 -11.31
N ASN A 545 2.41 -21.98 -10.15
CA ASN A 545 1.43 -21.36 -9.27
C ASN A 545 0.87 -20.04 -9.82
N GLU A 546 1.55 -19.41 -10.78
CA GLU A 546 1.08 -18.21 -11.49
C GLU A 546 -0.09 -18.53 -12.44
N ILE A 547 -0.20 -19.75 -12.98
CA ILE A 547 -1.17 -20.11 -14.02
C ILE A 547 -2.61 -19.79 -13.62
N GLN A 548 -2.99 -20.11 -12.37
CA GLN A 548 -4.33 -19.81 -11.87
C GLN A 548 -4.64 -18.30 -11.87
N TRP A 549 -3.63 -17.47 -11.55
CA TRP A 549 -3.76 -16.02 -11.46
C TRP A 549 -3.76 -15.39 -12.84
N ILE A 550 -2.98 -15.94 -13.77
CA ILE A 550 -3.01 -15.55 -15.17
C ILE A 550 -4.39 -15.85 -15.77
N ASN A 551 -4.94 -17.05 -15.54
CA ASN A 551 -6.31 -17.39 -15.97
C ASN A 551 -7.34 -16.44 -15.35
N LYS A 552 -7.19 -16.10 -14.06
CA LYS A 552 -8.08 -15.17 -13.38
C LYS A 552 -8.04 -13.76 -13.99
N VAL A 553 -6.85 -13.22 -14.24
CA VAL A 553 -6.69 -11.91 -14.89
C VAL A 553 -7.22 -11.93 -16.32
N ASN A 554 -7.04 -13.03 -17.07
CA ASN A 554 -7.63 -13.22 -18.39
C ASN A 554 -9.17 -13.15 -18.36
N GLU A 555 -9.80 -13.85 -17.41
CA GLU A 555 -11.25 -13.80 -17.17
C GLU A 555 -11.72 -12.37 -16.89
N ILE A 556 -11.09 -11.68 -15.93
CA ILE A 556 -11.48 -10.34 -15.48
C ILE A 556 -11.31 -9.28 -16.58
N SER A 557 -10.22 -9.38 -17.36
CA SER A 557 -9.90 -8.44 -18.42
C SER A 557 -10.58 -8.76 -19.76
N ASN A 558 -11.36 -9.85 -19.83
CA ASN A 558 -11.92 -10.38 -21.08
C ASN A 558 -10.85 -10.53 -22.18
N GLY A 559 -9.69 -11.09 -21.82
CA GLY A 559 -8.55 -11.26 -22.73
C GLY A 559 -7.68 -10.02 -22.97
N ASN A 560 -8.02 -8.85 -22.39
CA ASN A 560 -7.21 -7.64 -22.49
C ASN A 560 -6.15 -7.59 -21.37
N PHE A 561 -5.22 -8.54 -21.40
CA PHE A 561 -4.08 -8.55 -20.48
C PHE A 561 -2.76 -8.72 -21.25
N ALA A 562 -1.65 -8.32 -20.63
CA ALA A 562 -0.32 -8.62 -21.13
C ALA A 562 0.55 -9.23 -20.03
N ILE A 563 1.48 -10.11 -20.41
CA ILE A 563 2.48 -10.66 -19.49
C ILE A 563 3.86 -10.12 -19.85
N ILE A 564 4.61 -9.75 -18.82
CA ILE A 564 6.03 -9.40 -18.92
C ILE A 564 6.83 -10.39 -18.08
N ASP A 565 7.88 -10.95 -18.68
CA ASP A 565 8.77 -11.90 -18.02
C ASP A 565 9.63 -11.24 -16.95
N TRP A 566 9.97 -11.99 -15.91
CA TRP A 566 10.90 -11.51 -14.90
C TRP A 566 12.29 -11.25 -15.52
N LYS A 567 12.89 -10.10 -15.20
CA LYS A 567 14.24 -9.73 -15.65
C LYS A 567 15.18 -9.54 -14.45
N PRO A 568 16.43 -9.99 -14.57
CA PRO A 568 17.41 -9.88 -13.48
C PRO A 568 17.95 -8.47 -13.27
N LYS A 569 18.13 -7.74 -14.35
CA LYS A 569 18.56 -6.34 -14.29
C LYS A 569 17.35 -5.45 -14.17
N ASP A 570 17.52 -4.32 -13.49
CA ASP A 570 16.52 -3.26 -13.54
C ASP A 570 16.39 -2.83 -14.99
N VAL A 571 15.18 -2.96 -15.54
CA VAL A 571 14.91 -2.63 -16.94
C VAL A 571 15.16 -1.14 -17.12
N LYS A 572 16.29 -0.78 -17.74
CA LYS A 572 16.75 0.60 -17.98
C LYS A 572 17.33 0.72 -19.40
N GLY A 573 17.19 1.90 -20.02
CA GLY A 573 17.80 2.21 -21.31
C GLY A 573 17.36 1.25 -22.43
N ASN A 574 18.34 0.67 -23.14
CA ASN A 574 18.06 -0.23 -24.26
C ASN A 574 17.31 -1.52 -23.84
N GLU A 575 17.40 -1.95 -22.58
CA GLU A 575 16.67 -3.13 -22.09
C GLU A 575 15.14 -2.87 -22.01
N LEU A 576 14.67 -1.61 -21.95
CA LEU A 576 13.23 -1.30 -22.09
C LEU A 576 12.70 -1.65 -23.48
N LYS A 577 13.53 -1.51 -24.52
CA LYS A 577 13.11 -1.86 -25.88
C LYS A 577 12.84 -3.34 -26.03
N ASP A 578 13.44 -4.18 -25.18
CA ASP A 578 13.16 -5.62 -25.17
C ASP A 578 11.76 -5.93 -24.66
N LEU A 579 11.16 -5.07 -23.81
CA LEU A 579 9.74 -5.19 -23.42
C LEU A 579 8.78 -4.92 -24.58
N LEU A 580 9.26 -4.31 -25.67
CA LEU A 580 8.46 -3.95 -26.85
C LEU A 580 8.50 -5.01 -27.96
N LYS A 581 9.27 -6.09 -27.78
CA LYS A 581 9.40 -7.23 -28.72
C LYS A 581 8.46 -8.38 -28.37
#